data_AF-A0A8T7GYP5-F1
#
_entry.id   AF-A0A8T7GYP5-F1
#
_cell.length_a   1.000
_cell.length_b   1.000
_cell.length_c   1.000
_cell.angle_alpha   90.00
_cell.angle_beta   90.00
_cell.angle_gamma   90.00
#
_symmetry.space_group_name_H-M   'P 1'
#
loop_
_entity.id
_entity.type
_entity.pdbx_description
1 polymer ?
#
loop_
_entity_poly.entity_id
_entity_poly.type
_entity_poly.pdbx_seq_one_letter_code
_entity_poly.pdbx_strand_id
1 'polypeptide(L)'
;MVRIEVVDESGNLRVPLALLYALLRRGARLCGRSLEVDPSAVQQLASGLSPEDMVPEVEFCPSGEPQPIDLDPDDVLSQVCTDVYRYFPGDESSRCAACAIKVYSTLGETWLVSEEQLVKILEVAREENLPIEWNKGNVVYTTCPPDYRDAQNYPPGSYREGLEKLRKAARRLLEVLQ
;
A
#
# COMPACT_ATOMS: atom_id res chain seq x y z
N MET A 1 18.97 15.03 14.07
CA MET A 1 17.90 14.07 13.73
C MET A 1 16.68 14.38 14.58
N VAL A 2 15.51 14.47 13.95
CA VAL A 2 14.20 14.53 14.60
C VAL A 2 13.57 13.15 14.50
N ARG A 3 12.93 12.69 15.57
CA ARG A 3 12.18 11.44 15.57
C ARG A 3 10.69 11.74 15.47
N ILE A 4 10.03 11.15 14.48
CA ILE A 4 8.60 11.32 14.24
C ILE A 4 7.96 9.94 14.33
N GLU A 5 7.02 9.75 15.26
CA GLU A 5 6.25 8.51 15.30
C GLU A 5 5.28 8.46 14.12
N VAL A 6 5.41 7.42 13.29
CA VAL A 6 4.64 7.28 12.04
C VAL A 6 3.71 6.09 12.07
N VAL A 7 3.94 5.11 12.95
CA VAL A 7 3.12 3.91 13.09
C VAL A 7 2.64 3.78 14.53
N ASP A 8 1.37 3.45 14.74
CA ASP A 8 0.79 3.20 16.06
C ASP A 8 1.01 1.76 16.57
N GLU A 9 0.50 1.44 17.75
CA GLU A 9 0.60 0.10 18.36
C GLU A 9 -0.19 -0.99 17.62
N SER A 10 -1.13 -0.60 16.76
CA SER A 10 -1.89 -1.51 15.90
C SER A 10 -1.27 -1.68 14.51
N GLY A 11 -0.20 -0.94 14.21
CA GLY A 11 0.44 -0.93 12.90
C GLY A 11 -0.20 0.03 11.90
N ASN A 12 -1.08 0.95 12.31
CA ASN A 12 -1.65 1.95 11.41
C ASN A 12 -0.77 3.19 11.31
N LEU A 13 -0.83 3.89 10.17
CA LEU A 13 -0.10 5.15 10.03
C LEU A 13 -0.75 6.26 10.86
N ARG A 14 0.10 7.05 11.52
CA ARG A 14 -0.27 8.30 12.23
C ARG A 14 -0.11 9.54 11.37
N VAL A 15 0.50 9.38 10.20
CA VAL A 15 0.76 10.43 9.23
C VAL A 15 0.15 10.04 7.89
N PRO A 16 -0.24 11.01 7.05
CA PRO A 16 -0.65 10.71 5.68
C PRO A 16 0.42 9.90 4.93
N LEU A 17 0.00 8.97 4.08
CA LEU A 17 0.94 8.11 3.34
C LEU A 17 1.87 8.93 2.44
N ALA A 18 1.36 10.02 1.85
CA ALA A 18 2.16 10.98 1.08
C ALA A 18 3.27 11.62 1.92
N LEU A 19 3.04 11.91 3.21
CA LEU A 19 4.07 12.46 4.09
C LEU A 19 5.15 11.43 4.41
N LEU A 20 4.77 10.18 4.70
CA LEU A 20 5.71 9.06 4.88
C LEU A 20 6.62 8.92 3.65
N TYR A 21 6.02 8.83 2.46
CA TYR A 21 6.74 8.72 1.20
C TYR A 21 7.70 9.88 0.95
N ALA A 22 7.22 11.12 1.14
CA ALA A 22 8.02 12.33 0.94
C ALA A 22 9.24 12.39 1.85
N LEU A 23 9.09 11.97 3.11
CA LEU A 23 10.17 11.93 4.09
C LEU A 23 11.21 10.86 3.72
N LEU A 24 10.78 9.66 3.31
CA LEU A 24 11.67 8.58 2.89
C LEU A 24 12.48 8.97 1.66
N ARG A 25 11.85 9.59 0.65
CA ARG A 25 12.55 10.13 -0.53
C ARG A 25 13.59 11.20 -0.20
N ARG A 26 13.49 11.83 0.96
CA ARG A 26 14.44 12.83 1.46
C ARG A 26 15.44 12.25 2.47
N GLY A 27 15.55 10.91 2.54
CA GLY A 27 16.55 10.21 3.33
C GLY A 27 16.17 9.94 4.78
N ALA A 28 14.87 9.98 5.13
CA ALA A 28 14.42 9.51 6.43
C ALA A 28 14.76 8.02 6.62
N ARG A 29 15.08 7.64 7.86
CA ARG A 29 15.40 6.26 8.25
C ARG A 29 14.24 5.63 9.02
N LEU A 30 13.95 4.37 8.76
CA LEU A 30 12.94 3.59 9.47
C LEU A 30 13.53 3.10 10.80
N CYS A 31 12.87 3.40 11.94
CA CYS A 31 13.36 3.05 13.28
C CYS A 31 12.20 2.70 14.22
N GLY A 32 11.91 1.40 14.34
CA GLY A 32 10.74 0.90 15.07
C GLY A 32 9.45 1.55 14.55
N ARG A 33 8.64 2.11 15.45
CA ARG A 33 7.42 2.87 15.09
C ARG A 33 7.66 4.27 14.53
N SER A 34 8.91 4.71 14.42
CA SER A 34 9.27 6.08 14.07
C SER A 34 10.08 6.17 12.79
N LEU A 35 10.13 7.37 12.22
CA LEU A 35 11.18 7.80 11.31
C LEU A 35 12.20 8.65 12.04
N GLU A 36 13.48 8.48 11.69
CA GLU A 36 14.51 9.46 12.00
C GLU A 36 14.75 10.33 10.76
N VAL A 37 14.60 11.63 10.91
CA VAL A 37 14.60 12.59 9.81
C VAL A 37 15.63 13.69 10.07
N ASP A 38 16.31 14.14 9.02
CA ASP A 38 17.07 15.39 9.09
C ASP A 38 16.11 16.59 9.24
N PRO A 39 16.34 17.53 10.17
CA PRO A 39 15.49 18.71 10.33
C PRO A 39 15.27 19.50 9.03
N SER A 40 16.24 19.53 8.12
CA SER A 40 16.12 20.21 6.83
C SER A 40 15.05 19.59 5.93
N ALA A 41 14.85 18.28 5.96
CA ALA A 41 13.80 17.61 5.19
C ALA A 41 12.41 17.98 5.71
N VAL A 42 12.24 18.13 7.02
CA VAL A 42 10.98 18.61 7.61
C VAL A 42 10.70 20.06 7.20
N GLN A 43 11.72 20.91 7.19
CA GLN A 43 11.59 22.31 6.75
C GLN A 43 11.22 22.41 5.26
N GLN A 44 11.79 21.57 4.39
CA GLN A 44 11.42 21.51 2.97
C GLN A 44 9.96 21.14 2.75
N LEU A 45 9.39 20.32 3.64
CA LEU A 45 7.98 19.91 3.58
C LEU A 45 7.04 20.88 4.27
N ALA A 46 7.54 21.84 5.03
CA ALA A 46 6.73 22.85 5.71
C ALA A 46 5.99 23.78 4.72
N SER A 47 6.53 23.93 3.50
CA SER A 47 5.85 24.61 2.39
C SER A 47 4.76 23.78 1.70
N GLY A 48 4.57 22.53 2.10
CA GLY A 48 3.59 21.60 1.54
C GLY A 48 4.24 20.45 0.76
N LEU A 49 3.43 19.43 0.46
CA LEU A 49 3.79 18.30 -0.41
C LEU A 49 3.66 18.71 -1.88
N SER A 50 4.60 18.28 -2.72
CA SER A 50 4.53 18.49 -4.16
C SER A 50 3.79 17.34 -4.87
N PRO A 51 3.35 17.51 -6.13
CA PRO A 51 2.66 16.45 -6.86
C PRO A 51 3.47 15.14 -6.97
N GLU A 52 4.79 15.22 -7.03
CA GLU A 52 5.68 14.06 -7.04
C GLU A 52 5.79 13.33 -5.69
N ASP A 53 5.36 13.96 -4.60
CA ASP A 53 5.23 13.37 -3.27
C ASP A 53 3.85 12.71 -3.05
N MET A 54 2.95 12.78 -4.04
CA MET A 54 1.64 12.15 -3.96
C MET A 54 1.71 10.68 -4.34
N VAL A 55 1.00 9.88 -3.55
CA VAL A 55 0.70 8.47 -3.81
C VAL A 55 -0.81 8.34 -4.02
N PRO A 56 -1.27 7.41 -4.87
CA PRO A 56 -2.69 7.20 -5.09
C PRO A 56 -3.31 6.52 -3.86
N GLU A 57 -3.64 7.29 -2.83
CA GLU A 57 -4.21 6.77 -1.59
C GLU A 57 -5.73 6.58 -1.72
N VAL A 58 -6.26 5.54 -1.07
CA VAL A 58 -7.69 5.30 -0.94
C VAL A 58 -8.01 4.97 0.52
N GLU A 59 -9.08 5.57 1.04
CA GLU A 59 -9.69 5.15 2.30
C GLU A 59 -10.81 4.16 2.00
N PHE A 60 -10.66 2.92 2.43
CA PHE A 60 -11.72 1.93 2.35
C PHE A 60 -12.62 1.98 3.57
N CYS A 61 -13.92 2.02 3.33
CA CYS A 61 -14.94 1.69 4.32
C CYS A 61 -15.74 0.49 3.78
N PRO A 62 -15.18 -0.75 3.85
CA PRO A 62 -15.90 -1.90 3.35
C PRO A 62 -17.12 -2.15 4.25
N SER A 63 -18.26 -2.43 3.63
CA SER A 63 -19.50 -2.73 4.35
C SER A 63 -19.53 -4.14 4.96
N GLY A 64 -18.50 -4.96 4.70
CA GLY A 64 -18.39 -6.34 5.17
C GLY A 64 -16.94 -6.80 5.37
N GLU A 65 -16.77 -8.05 5.79
CA GLU A 65 -15.45 -8.65 6.01
C GLU A 65 -14.75 -9.01 4.68
N PRO A 66 -13.43 -8.82 4.57
CA PRO A 66 -12.66 -9.27 3.41
C PRO A 66 -12.81 -10.78 3.17
N GLN A 67 -12.98 -11.17 1.90
CA GLN A 67 -13.07 -12.58 1.50
C GLN A 67 -11.77 -13.01 0.81
N PRO A 68 -11.04 -14.01 1.36
CA PRO A 68 -9.80 -14.47 0.75
C PRO A 68 -10.04 -15.08 -0.63
N ILE A 69 -9.04 -14.94 -1.50
CA ILE A 69 -9.03 -15.52 -2.84
C ILE A 69 -8.01 -16.65 -2.85
N ASP A 70 -8.47 -17.86 -3.12
CA ASP A 70 -7.58 -18.99 -3.37
C ASP A 70 -6.87 -18.78 -4.72
N LEU A 71 -5.55 -18.68 -4.66
CA LEU A 71 -4.68 -18.55 -5.82
C LEU A 71 -3.83 -19.81 -6.00
N ASP A 72 -3.38 -20.02 -7.23
CA ASP A 72 -2.34 -20.99 -7.50
C ASP A 72 -1.07 -20.62 -6.71
N PRO A 73 -0.41 -21.56 -6.00
CA PRO A 73 0.89 -21.32 -5.36
C PRO A 73 1.96 -20.74 -6.29
N ASP A 74 1.90 -21.07 -7.59
CA ASP A 74 2.84 -20.58 -8.60
C ASP A 74 2.44 -19.19 -9.16
N ASP A 75 1.30 -18.62 -8.76
CA ASP A 75 0.89 -17.27 -9.15
C ASP A 75 1.83 -16.22 -8.52
N VAL A 76 2.22 -15.21 -9.31
CA VAL A 76 3.08 -14.11 -8.84
C VAL A 76 2.48 -13.36 -7.65
N LEU A 77 1.15 -13.30 -7.55
CA LEU A 77 0.47 -12.71 -6.41
C LEU A 77 0.75 -13.50 -5.13
N SER A 78 0.75 -14.84 -5.19
CA SER A 78 1.06 -15.70 -4.04
C SER A 78 2.51 -15.56 -3.56
N GLN A 79 3.41 -15.10 -4.43
CA GLN A 79 4.83 -14.89 -4.09
C GLN A 79 5.09 -13.54 -3.43
N VAL A 80 4.23 -12.54 -3.65
CA VAL A 80 4.43 -11.15 -3.23
C VAL A 80 3.48 -10.75 -2.10
N CYS A 81 2.22 -11.14 -2.20
CA CYS A 81 1.17 -10.73 -1.29
C CYS A 81 1.13 -11.70 -0.10
N THR A 82 1.02 -11.16 1.12
CA THR A 82 0.72 -12.00 2.29
C THR A 82 -0.72 -12.48 2.27
N ASP A 83 -1.63 -11.66 1.75
CA ASP A 83 -3.02 -12.00 1.55
C ASP A 83 -3.51 -11.41 0.23
N VAL A 84 -4.38 -12.16 -0.45
CA VAL A 84 -5.13 -11.69 -1.62
C VAL A 84 -6.61 -11.89 -1.32
N TYR A 85 -7.39 -10.83 -1.44
CA TYR A 85 -8.79 -10.85 -1.00
C TYR A 85 -9.68 -9.88 -1.77
N ARG A 86 -10.99 -10.01 -1.54
CA ARG A 86 -12.06 -9.12 -2.03
C ARG A 86 -12.60 -8.31 -0.86
N TYR A 87 -12.78 -7.01 -1.04
CA TYR A 87 -13.41 -6.15 -0.03
C TYR A 87 -14.95 -6.27 0.02
N PHE A 88 -15.57 -6.67 -1.09
CA PHE A 88 -17.02 -6.77 -1.19
C PHE A 88 -17.45 -8.22 -1.42
N PRO A 89 -18.42 -8.72 -0.63
CA PRO A 89 -18.92 -10.07 -0.79
C PRO A 89 -19.58 -10.26 -2.16
N GLY A 90 -19.19 -11.30 -2.90
CA GLY A 90 -19.78 -11.65 -4.20
C GLY A 90 -19.01 -12.73 -4.97
N ASP A 91 -19.63 -13.25 -6.04
CA ASP A 91 -19.12 -14.29 -6.93
C ASP A 91 -18.18 -13.72 -8.02
N GLU A 92 -18.12 -14.27 -9.23
CA GLU A 92 -17.35 -13.69 -10.36
C GLU A 92 -17.79 -12.25 -10.72
N SER A 93 -18.92 -11.79 -10.19
CA SER A 93 -19.37 -10.39 -10.24
C SER A 93 -18.69 -9.46 -9.23
N SER A 94 -17.90 -9.96 -8.27
CA SER A 94 -17.09 -9.14 -7.36
C SER A 94 -15.94 -8.48 -8.10
N ARG A 95 -16.12 -7.23 -8.52
CA ARG A 95 -15.30 -6.59 -9.57
C ARG A 95 -13.93 -6.08 -9.12
N CYS A 96 -13.52 -6.31 -7.88
CA CYS A 96 -12.28 -5.76 -7.39
C CYS A 96 -11.56 -6.69 -6.40
N ALA A 97 -10.24 -6.63 -6.45
CA ALA A 97 -9.35 -7.45 -5.65
C ALA A 97 -8.31 -6.56 -4.97
N ALA A 98 -7.70 -7.10 -3.93
CA ALA A 98 -6.64 -6.46 -3.19
C ALA A 98 -5.50 -7.45 -2.92
N CYS A 99 -4.28 -6.94 -2.93
CA CYS A 99 -3.05 -7.63 -2.58
C CYS A 99 -2.40 -6.88 -1.42
N ALA A 100 -2.36 -7.49 -0.26
CA ALA A 100 -1.67 -6.95 0.91
C ALA A 100 -0.21 -7.36 0.91
N ILE A 101 0.69 -6.40 1.06
CA ILE A 101 2.13 -6.62 1.18
C ILE A 101 2.55 -6.20 2.57
N LYS A 102 3.04 -7.14 3.37
CA LYS A 102 3.47 -6.87 4.73
C LYS A 102 4.81 -6.12 4.73
N VAL A 103 4.80 -4.87 5.17
CA VAL A 103 6.00 -4.01 5.24
C VAL A 103 6.43 -3.70 6.68
N TYR A 104 5.52 -3.87 7.64
CA TYR A 104 5.78 -3.63 9.07
C TYR A 104 5.14 -4.70 9.95
N SER A 105 5.91 -5.25 10.87
CA SER A 105 5.46 -6.22 11.88
C SER A 105 5.16 -5.50 13.20
N THR A 106 3.88 -5.49 13.58
CA THR A 106 3.41 -4.93 14.86
C THR A 106 3.99 -5.70 16.06
N LEU A 107 4.07 -7.03 15.97
CA LEU A 107 4.59 -7.87 17.06
C LEU A 107 6.08 -7.65 17.30
N GLY A 108 6.86 -7.47 16.23
CA GLY A 108 8.30 -7.24 16.33
C GLY A 108 8.69 -5.76 16.44
N GLU A 109 7.71 -4.86 16.34
CA GLU A 109 7.92 -3.42 16.12
C GLU A 109 9.02 -3.12 15.09
N THR A 110 9.01 -3.83 13.97
CA THR A 110 10.10 -3.79 12.99
C THR A 110 9.59 -3.72 11.56
N TRP A 111 10.34 -3.00 10.73
CA TRP A 111 10.11 -2.95 9.29
C TRP A 111 10.64 -4.23 8.65
N LEU A 112 9.86 -4.80 7.73
CA LEU A 112 10.21 -6.02 6.99
C LEU A 112 10.86 -5.71 5.64
N VAL A 113 10.92 -4.43 5.29
CA VAL A 113 11.50 -3.89 4.06
C VAL A 113 12.43 -2.73 4.41
N SER A 114 13.41 -2.47 3.55
CA SER A 114 14.28 -1.30 3.67
C SER A 114 13.57 0.00 3.27
N GLU A 115 14.17 1.16 3.58
CA GLU A 115 13.69 2.46 3.12
C GLU A 115 13.55 2.51 1.59
N GLU A 116 14.56 2.00 0.87
CA GLU A 116 14.58 1.97 -0.59
C GLU A 116 13.46 1.09 -1.15
N GLN A 117 13.26 -0.09 -0.55
CA GLN A 117 12.19 -0.99 -0.94
C GLN A 117 10.82 -0.35 -0.69
N LEU A 118 10.61 0.28 0.47
CA LEU A 118 9.34 0.95 0.76
C LEU A 118 9.07 2.10 -0.21
N VAL A 119 10.07 2.91 -0.54
CA VAL A 119 9.94 3.96 -1.57
C VAL A 119 9.53 3.36 -2.91
N LYS A 120 10.21 2.32 -3.38
CA LYS A 120 9.88 1.65 -4.65
C LYS A 120 8.50 1.00 -4.64
N ILE A 121 8.10 0.39 -3.51
CA ILE A 121 6.74 -0.13 -3.31
C ILE A 121 5.72 0.99 -3.47
N LEU A 122 5.96 2.21 -2.97
CA LEU A 122 5.00 3.31 -3.15
C LEU A 122 5.05 3.89 -4.57
N GLU A 123 6.22 3.88 -5.23
CA GLU A 123 6.38 4.33 -6.62
C GLU A 123 5.66 3.43 -7.62
N VAL A 124 5.70 2.10 -7.44
CA VAL A 124 4.98 1.15 -8.31
C VAL A 124 3.48 1.45 -8.32
N ALA A 125 2.88 1.77 -7.17
CA ALA A 125 1.47 2.17 -7.08
C ALA A 125 1.16 3.39 -7.95
N ARG A 126 2.02 4.43 -7.87
CA ARG A 126 1.89 5.65 -8.66
C ARG A 126 2.01 5.38 -10.15
N GLU A 127 3.01 4.62 -10.56
CA GLU A 127 3.31 4.35 -11.97
C GLU A 127 2.29 3.43 -12.63
N GLU A 128 1.74 2.47 -11.90
CA GLU A 128 0.67 1.58 -12.37
C GLU A 128 -0.73 2.19 -12.19
N ASN A 129 -0.81 3.40 -11.64
CA ASN A 129 -2.05 4.09 -11.26
C ASN A 129 -2.98 3.12 -10.49
N LEU A 130 -2.44 2.50 -9.44
CA LEU A 130 -3.13 1.58 -8.56
C LEU A 130 -3.31 2.24 -7.19
N PRO A 131 -4.54 2.43 -6.73
CA PRO A 131 -4.78 2.92 -5.39
C PRO A 131 -4.16 2.00 -4.33
N ILE A 132 -3.71 2.59 -3.23
CA ILE A 132 -3.16 1.89 -2.07
C ILE A 132 -3.78 2.36 -0.77
N GLU A 133 -3.93 1.42 0.14
CA GLU A 133 -4.34 1.61 1.54
C GLU A 133 -3.16 1.22 2.45
N TRP A 134 -3.04 1.86 3.61
CA TRP A 134 -2.22 1.33 4.70
C TRP A 134 -3.11 0.68 5.76
N ASN A 135 -2.86 -0.60 6.07
CA ASN A 135 -3.67 -1.33 7.04
C ASN A 135 -2.82 -2.29 7.87
N LYS A 136 -2.73 -2.02 9.19
CA LYS A 136 -2.05 -2.88 10.17
C LYS A 136 -0.65 -3.34 9.74
N GLY A 137 0.14 -2.42 9.18
CA GLY A 137 1.50 -2.65 8.71
C GLY A 137 1.61 -3.28 7.32
N ASN A 138 0.51 -3.31 6.57
CA ASN A 138 0.49 -3.70 5.16
C ASN A 138 0.32 -2.47 4.27
N VAL A 139 1.02 -2.47 3.13
CA VAL A 139 0.61 -1.68 1.96
C VAL A 139 -0.32 -2.55 1.14
N VAL A 140 -1.57 -2.13 1.02
CA VAL A 140 -2.59 -2.86 0.30
C VAL A 140 -2.78 -2.24 -1.07
N TYR A 141 -2.35 -2.95 -2.10
CA TYR A 141 -2.67 -2.64 -3.47
C TYR A 141 -4.09 -3.07 -3.79
N THR A 142 -4.85 -2.22 -4.45
CA THR A 142 -6.26 -2.51 -4.72
C THR A 142 -6.68 -2.01 -6.09
N THR A 143 -7.71 -2.67 -6.62
CA THR A 143 -8.45 -2.18 -7.78
C THR A 143 -9.87 -1.75 -7.41
N CYS A 144 -10.19 -1.77 -6.11
CA CYS A 144 -11.50 -1.37 -5.63
C CYS A 144 -11.62 0.16 -5.62
N PRO A 145 -12.77 0.72 -6.02
CA PRO A 145 -13.06 2.12 -5.76
C PRO A 145 -13.28 2.36 -4.25
N PRO A 146 -13.28 3.63 -3.80
CA PRO A 146 -13.61 3.98 -2.43
C PRO A 146 -15.03 3.55 -2.00
N ASP A 147 -15.99 3.53 -2.93
CA ASP A 147 -17.38 3.13 -2.68
C ASP A 147 -17.79 1.93 -3.53
N TYR A 148 -18.31 0.89 -2.89
CA TYR A 148 -18.76 -0.33 -3.56
C TYR A 148 -19.83 -0.08 -4.62
N ARG A 149 -20.67 0.96 -4.43
CA ARG A 149 -21.74 1.34 -5.37
C ARG A 149 -21.17 1.75 -6.72
N ASP A 150 -19.94 2.26 -6.73
CA ASP A 150 -19.25 2.72 -7.92
C ASP A 150 -18.35 1.65 -8.55
N ALA A 151 -18.24 0.46 -7.95
CA ALA A 151 -17.35 -0.60 -8.42
C ALA A 151 -17.63 -1.08 -9.84
N GLN A 152 -18.87 -0.90 -10.33
CA GLN A 152 -19.20 -1.23 -11.71
C GLN A 152 -18.77 -0.18 -12.73
N ASN A 153 -18.53 1.06 -12.28
CA ASN A 153 -18.26 2.22 -13.12
C ASN A 153 -16.79 2.63 -13.09
N TYR A 154 -15.97 1.97 -12.25
CA TYR A 154 -14.57 2.33 -12.04
C TYR A 154 -13.63 1.36 -12.78
N PRO A 155 -12.59 1.84 -13.47
CA PRO A 155 -11.55 0.98 -14.02
C PRO A 155 -10.69 0.36 -12.91
N PRO A 156 -10.33 -0.93 -13.01
CA PRO A 156 -10.72 -1.90 -14.05
C PRO A 156 -12.17 -2.37 -13.86
N GLY A 157 -12.95 -2.38 -14.94
CA GLY A 157 -14.39 -2.57 -14.90
C GLY A 157 -14.86 -4.00 -14.58
N SER A 158 -13.93 -4.95 -14.44
CA SER A 158 -14.20 -6.35 -14.09
C SER A 158 -13.15 -6.95 -13.14
N TYR A 159 -13.55 -8.00 -12.42
CA TYR A 159 -12.69 -8.73 -11.48
C TYR A 159 -11.40 -9.26 -12.14
N ARG A 160 -11.56 -9.88 -13.32
CA ARG A 160 -10.44 -10.49 -14.05
C ARG A 160 -9.41 -9.45 -14.45
N GLU A 161 -9.85 -8.31 -14.98
CA GLU A 161 -8.98 -7.19 -15.32
C GLU A 161 -8.32 -6.61 -14.05
N GLY A 162 -9.04 -6.58 -12.93
CA GLY A 162 -8.50 -6.23 -11.62
C GLY A 162 -7.33 -7.11 -11.20
N LEU A 163 -7.54 -8.43 -11.22
CA LEU A 163 -6.48 -9.39 -10.91
C LEU A 163 -5.30 -9.31 -11.88
N GLU A 164 -5.55 -9.13 -13.17
CA GLU A 164 -4.47 -8.97 -14.16
C GLU A 164 -3.65 -7.69 -13.90
N LYS A 165 -4.30 -6.60 -13.52
CA LYS A 165 -3.62 -5.35 -13.14
C LYS A 165 -2.78 -5.53 -11.88
N LEU A 166 -3.32 -6.22 -10.86
CA LEU A 166 -2.56 -6.57 -9.65
C LEU A 166 -1.37 -7.48 -9.97
N ARG A 167 -1.54 -8.52 -10.81
CA ARG A 167 -0.44 -9.39 -11.26
C ARG A 167 0.67 -8.60 -11.96
N LYS A 168 0.30 -7.61 -12.78
CA LYS A 168 1.29 -6.74 -13.43
C LYS A 168 2.12 -5.98 -12.41
N ALA A 169 1.49 -5.36 -11.41
CA ALA A 169 2.19 -4.68 -10.32
C ALA A 169 3.01 -5.66 -9.49
N ALA A 170 2.47 -6.84 -9.18
CA ALA A 170 3.15 -7.88 -8.41
C ALA A 170 4.45 -8.35 -9.06
N ARG A 171 4.53 -8.46 -10.40
CA ARG A 171 5.80 -8.77 -11.08
C ARG A 171 6.89 -7.73 -10.79
N ARG A 172 6.55 -6.45 -10.78
CA ARG A 172 7.48 -5.37 -10.45
C ARG A 172 7.85 -5.37 -8.98
N LEU A 173 6.87 -5.64 -8.11
CA LEU A 173 7.09 -5.74 -6.67
C LEU A 173 7.96 -6.93 -6.30
N LEU A 174 7.86 -8.05 -7.03
CA LEU A 174 8.73 -9.20 -6.87
C LEU A 174 10.21 -8.81 -7.08
N GLU A 175 10.50 -8.00 -8.10
CA GLU A 175 11.85 -7.46 -8.35
C GLU A 175 12.34 -6.52 -7.25
N VAL A 176 11.42 -5.83 -6.55
CA VAL A 176 11.76 -4.92 -5.43
C VAL A 176 12.02 -5.68 -4.13
N LEU A 177 11.31 -6.80 -3.92
CA LEU A 177 11.34 -7.57 -2.67
C LEU A 177 12.43 -8.66 -2.63
N GLN A 178 13.01 -9.01 -3.77
CA GLN A 178 14.18 -9.90 -3.89
C GLN A 178 15.49 -9.18 -3.56
#